data_AF-A0A925GDY6-F1
#
_entry.id   AF-A0A925GDY6-F1
#
_cell.length_a   1.000
_cell.length_b   1.000
_cell.length_c   1.000
_cell.angle_alpha   90.00
_cell.angle_beta   90.00
_cell.angle_gamma   90.00
#
_symmetry.space_group_name_H-M   'P 1'
#
loop_
_entity.id
_entity.type
_entity.pdbx_description
1 polymer ?
#
loop_
_entity_poly.entity_id
_entity_poly.type
_entity_poly.pdbx_seq_one_letter_code
_entity_poly.pdbx_strand_id
1 'polypeptide(L)'
;MYNLFKSRFRNFVTTFCLIIVFSVAAQAQETRKLTFDGVLSEQKLTLKELSSSLPSDWSGYTHLVMDVRTSSPQRFSIWLYRTDGIPIRLMFQPFGQNVWFRASIPLQYFKGMDKSGNDLASSINRRTNSFWMSVWGPFGEINAIEAVGFAMTYPINKPTVELRGIHLSKQDEGSEFLEKLPVLNEFNQWAAGDWPGKIKNRAQLDKELADEAKKFGNNADFNYCDLGGYKNTQAKATGFFRVEQVDGKWWFVDPHGHLFLSTGVNGITGGGGQTAGATPAAATTANAAPSVNIAVALTKSRLESWGMTTGGQGRANILMLRWPQNRESTFLGLPDVYAEEFAKNVDLSANTQCSARKDDPLLLGYFIGNEPPWDGRESEVTDMILSGPKTATQTRLKEFLGQADNPKLRKQFVLNAFVKYLDIVCTAVKKYDPNHLNLGIRFGGPPSDEVLRTGRVFDVCSVNIYEYDPTKLVDKVYRLTGRPILIGEFHIGVPANGLGAGLVQAKDQAERGVGYRYYVEQAASLPGFLGAHWFTWRDEPVLGRGDGENYNIGLVDVTDRPYKELVEAAKATNKRLLDVHSGKIPPFNLRAKASEAGAPVSPWGY
;
A
#
# COMPACT_ATOMS: atom_id res chain seq x y z
N MET A 1 -29.14 30.08 88.43
CA MET A 1 -30.53 29.70 88.75
C MET A 1 -30.97 28.66 87.72
N TYR A 2 -31.06 27.39 88.16
CA TYR A 2 -31.83 26.26 87.63
C TYR A 2 -31.89 25.89 86.12
N ASN A 3 -31.27 24.74 85.80
CA ASN A 3 -31.75 23.54 85.07
C ASN A 3 -32.62 23.63 83.79
N LEU A 4 -32.26 22.81 82.78
CA LEU A 4 -33.00 21.68 82.15
C LEU A 4 -32.45 21.46 80.71
N PHE A 5 -32.30 20.29 80.07
CA PHE A 5 -32.40 18.84 80.37
C PHE A 5 -31.84 18.07 79.14
N LYS A 6 -31.06 17.00 79.40
CA LYS A 6 -30.94 15.68 78.73
C LYS A 6 -30.89 15.47 77.18
N SER A 7 -29.82 14.76 76.79
CA SER A 7 -29.81 13.46 76.05
C SER A 7 -29.96 13.41 74.53
N ARG A 8 -28.93 12.93 73.83
CA ARG A 8 -28.94 11.57 73.21
C ARG A 8 -27.55 11.11 72.73
N PHE A 9 -27.19 9.91 73.17
CA PHE A 9 -26.07 9.07 72.71
C PHE A 9 -26.29 8.55 71.28
N ARG A 10 -25.22 8.42 70.49
CA ARG A 10 -25.06 7.29 69.55
C ARG A 10 -23.59 6.92 69.39
N ASN A 11 -23.32 5.66 69.68
CA ASN A 11 -22.03 4.97 69.65
C ASN A 11 -21.41 4.95 68.25
N PHE A 12 -20.09 5.09 68.16
CA PHE A 12 -19.29 4.43 67.14
C PHE A 12 -18.07 3.75 67.80
N VAL A 13 -18.02 2.44 67.62
CA VAL A 13 -16.92 1.55 68.01
C VAL A 13 -15.81 1.70 66.97
N THR A 14 -14.61 2.08 67.42
CA THR A 14 -13.41 2.13 66.59
C THR A 14 -12.93 0.71 66.32
N THR A 15 -13.11 0.22 65.08
CA THR A 15 -12.48 -1.03 64.62
C THR A 15 -11.27 -0.66 63.76
N PHE A 16 -10.08 -1.01 64.25
CA PHE A 16 -8.82 -0.91 63.51
C PHE A 16 -8.80 -2.00 62.43
N CYS A 17 -8.93 -1.64 61.15
CA CYS A 17 -8.63 -2.53 60.03
C CYS A 17 -7.19 -2.30 59.58
N LEU A 18 -6.32 -3.30 59.79
CA LEU A 18 -5.05 -3.41 59.10
C LEU A 18 -5.33 -3.55 57.60
N ILE A 19 -4.99 -2.53 56.82
CA ILE A 19 -4.89 -2.64 55.37
C ILE A 19 -3.51 -3.23 55.08
N ILE A 20 -3.47 -4.52 54.73
CA ILE A 20 -2.30 -5.15 54.12
C ILE A 20 -2.22 -4.61 52.69
N VAL A 21 -1.37 -3.60 52.50
CA VAL A 21 -0.95 -3.17 51.16
C VAL A 21 -0.01 -4.26 50.64
N PHE A 22 -0.51 -5.11 49.75
CA PHE A 22 0.36 -5.89 48.87
C PHE A 22 0.99 -4.92 47.88
N SER A 23 2.16 -4.38 48.22
CA SER A 23 3.07 -3.83 47.24
C SER A 23 3.59 -5.01 46.41
N VAL A 24 2.96 -5.25 45.26
CA VAL A 24 3.64 -5.98 44.19
C VAL A 24 4.78 -5.07 43.77
N ALA A 25 5.98 -5.32 44.30
CA ALA A 25 7.18 -4.74 43.77
C ALA A 25 7.26 -5.17 42.30
N ALA A 26 6.95 -4.25 41.39
CA ALA A 26 7.21 -4.44 39.97
C ALA A 26 8.71 -4.68 39.84
N GLN A 27 9.10 -5.94 39.70
CA GLN A 27 10.48 -6.29 39.42
C GLN A 27 10.81 -5.61 38.08
N ALA A 28 11.70 -4.63 38.12
CA ALA A 28 12.07 -3.85 36.94
C ALA A 28 12.50 -4.84 35.85
N GLN A 29 11.67 -4.99 34.83
CA GLN A 29 11.91 -5.97 33.80
C GLN A 29 13.09 -5.50 32.96
N GLU A 30 14.14 -6.33 32.91
CA GLU A 30 15.37 -5.98 32.23
C GLU A 30 15.06 -5.64 30.76
N THR A 31 15.47 -4.43 30.35
CA THR A 31 15.29 -3.98 28.98
C THR A 31 16.49 -4.44 28.15
N ARG A 32 16.23 -5.19 27.09
CA ARG A 32 17.24 -5.65 26.14
C ARG A 32 17.25 -4.74 24.93
N LYS A 33 18.43 -4.28 24.51
CA LYS A 33 18.60 -3.41 23.33
C LYS A 33 19.27 -4.17 22.20
N LEU A 34 18.57 -4.29 21.08
CA LEU A 34 19.03 -4.91 19.83
C LEU A 34 19.45 -3.81 18.86
N THR A 35 20.63 -3.92 18.23
CA THR A 35 21.14 -2.93 17.28
C THR A 35 21.35 -3.60 15.92
N PHE A 36 20.94 -2.94 14.83
CA PHE A 36 20.95 -3.52 13.49
C PHE A 36 21.92 -2.80 12.55
N ASP A 37 22.78 -3.50 11.80
CA ASP A 37 23.74 -2.88 10.85
C ASP A 37 24.03 -3.78 9.64
N GLY A 38 24.49 -3.19 8.52
CA GLY A 38 24.85 -3.92 7.30
C GLY A 38 23.69 -4.16 6.31
N VAL A 39 23.64 -5.36 5.72
CA VAL A 39 22.67 -5.74 4.66
C VAL A 39 21.49 -6.53 5.22
N LEU A 40 21.77 -7.59 5.98
CA LEU A 40 20.78 -8.36 6.73
C LEU A 40 21.35 -8.52 8.13
N SER A 41 20.75 -7.82 9.08
CA SER A 41 21.15 -7.87 10.48
C SER A 41 20.14 -8.71 11.24
N GLU A 42 20.61 -9.79 11.85
CA GLU A 42 19.79 -10.65 12.70
C GLU A 42 20.31 -10.65 14.14
N GLN A 43 19.38 -10.54 15.08
CA GLN A 43 19.60 -10.64 16.51
C GLN A 43 18.80 -11.84 17.02
N LYS A 44 19.45 -13.00 17.11
CA LYS A 44 18.84 -14.27 17.51
C LYS A 44 19.04 -14.52 19.00
N LEU A 45 17.94 -14.76 19.71
CA LEU A 45 17.92 -15.00 21.15
C LEU A 45 17.24 -16.32 21.45
N THR A 46 17.89 -17.18 22.22
CA THR A 46 17.29 -18.41 22.74
C THR A 46 16.11 -18.08 23.66
N LEU A 47 15.18 -19.02 23.83
CA LEU A 47 14.05 -18.83 24.77
C LEU A 47 14.52 -18.45 26.17
N LYS A 48 15.61 -19.05 26.66
CA LYS A 48 16.18 -18.77 27.98
C LYS A 48 16.76 -17.36 28.10
N GLU A 49 17.36 -16.83 27.02
CA GLU A 49 17.83 -15.44 26.98
C GLU A 49 16.67 -14.44 26.93
N LEU A 50 15.54 -14.81 26.31
CA LEU A 50 14.34 -13.96 26.24
C LEU A 50 13.60 -13.91 27.57
N SER A 51 13.30 -15.07 28.15
CA SER A 51 12.68 -15.22 29.47
C SER A 51 12.79 -16.67 29.94
N SER A 52 13.24 -16.87 31.17
CA SER A 52 13.44 -18.22 31.76
C SER A 52 12.16 -19.05 31.85
N SER A 53 10.98 -18.44 31.69
CA SER A 53 9.68 -19.10 31.77
C SER A 53 9.09 -19.52 30.41
N LEU A 54 9.73 -19.20 29.29
CA LEU A 54 9.20 -19.53 27.96
C LEU A 54 9.38 -21.03 27.65
N PRO A 55 8.29 -21.79 27.41
CA PRO A 55 8.37 -23.17 26.95
C PRO A 55 8.72 -23.24 25.46
N SER A 56 9.18 -24.41 24.98
CA SER A 56 9.38 -24.66 23.54
C SER A 56 8.09 -24.92 22.78
N ASP A 57 7.06 -25.47 23.43
CA ASP A 57 5.74 -25.69 22.82
C ASP A 57 4.80 -24.53 23.11
N TRP A 58 4.50 -23.74 22.07
CA TRP A 58 3.63 -22.58 22.15
C TRP A 58 2.18 -22.90 21.77
N SER A 59 1.85 -24.16 21.44
CA SER A 59 0.53 -24.56 20.93
C SER A 59 -0.61 -24.37 21.92
N GLY A 60 -0.30 -24.31 23.22
CA GLY A 60 -1.26 -24.04 24.30
C GLY A 60 -1.59 -22.55 24.51
N TYR A 61 -1.03 -21.65 23.70
CA TYR A 61 -1.15 -20.20 23.83
C TYR A 61 -1.75 -19.60 22.56
N THR A 62 -2.26 -18.37 22.68
CA THR A 62 -2.88 -17.65 21.57
C THR A 62 -2.04 -16.44 21.13
N HIS A 63 -1.24 -15.85 22.03
CA HIS A 63 -0.47 -14.63 21.76
C HIS A 63 0.97 -14.72 22.26
N LEU A 64 1.89 -14.12 21.51
CA LEU A 64 3.21 -13.69 21.99
C LEU A 64 3.10 -12.22 22.38
N VAL A 65 3.37 -11.90 23.65
CA VAL A 65 3.24 -10.55 24.21
C VAL A 65 4.61 -10.01 24.55
N MET A 66 4.90 -8.78 24.13
CA MET A 66 6.12 -8.05 24.48
C MET A 66 5.89 -6.54 24.46
N ASP A 67 6.59 -5.82 25.34
CA ASP A 67 6.73 -4.37 25.23
C ASP A 67 7.89 -4.10 24.28
N VAL A 68 7.68 -3.18 23.34
CA VAL A 68 8.63 -2.83 22.29
C VAL A 68 8.81 -1.32 22.21
N ARG A 69 10.05 -0.86 22.01
CA ARG A 69 10.37 0.51 21.60
C ARG A 69 11.36 0.48 20.45
N THR A 70 11.02 1.12 19.34
CA THR A 70 11.90 1.21 18.16
C THR A 70 12.51 2.60 18.06
N SER A 71 13.79 2.72 17.67
CA SER A 71 14.41 4.03 17.43
C SER A 71 14.08 4.64 16.06
N SER A 72 13.47 3.83 15.19
CA SER A 72 13.14 4.14 13.81
C SER A 72 11.79 3.50 13.45
N PRO A 73 11.02 4.09 12.53
CA PRO A 73 9.82 3.45 11.98
C PRO A 73 10.16 2.39 10.91
N GLN A 74 11.42 2.00 10.71
CA GLN A 74 11.79 0.94 9.76
C GLN A 74 11.23 -0.42 10.21
N ARG A 75 10.57 -1.13 9.28
CA ARG A 75 10.10 -2.50 9.52
C ARG A 75 11.23 -3.47 9.84
N PHE A 76 10.88 -4.51 10.58
CA PHE A 76 11.74 -5.67 10.84
C PHE A 76 10.90 -6.95 10.79
N SER A 77 11.54 -8.11 10.83
CA SER A 77 10.87 -9.40 10.89
C SER A 77 11.11 -10.06 12.24
N ILE A 78 10.10 -10.76 12.73
CA ILE A 78 10.21 -11.70 13.85
C ILE A 78 10.27 -13.10 13.26
N TRP A 79 11.35 -13.81 13.55
CA TRP A 79 11.59 -15.19 13.15
C TRP A 79 11.45 -16.11 14.35
N LEU A 80 10.72 -17.21 14.23
CA LEU A 80 10.72 -18.28 15.23
C LEU A 80 11.54 -19.45 14.67
N TYR A 81 12.63 -19.76 15.37
CA TYR A 81 13.52 -20.86 15.02
C TYR A 81 13.05 -22.15 15.69
N ARG A 82 13.05 -23.22 14.91
CA ARG A 82 12.59 -24.53 15.33
C ARG A 82 13.71 -25.56 15.29
N THR A 83 13.59 -26.59 16.11
CA THR A 83 14.53 -27.73 16.14
C THR A 83 14.59 -28.50 14.80
N ASP A 84 13.51 -28.49 14.03
CA ASP A 84 13.27 -29.42 12.93
C ASP A 84 13.35 -28.81 11.51
N GLY A 85 13.65 -27.52 11.34
CA GLY A 85 13.72 -26.98 9.98
C GLY A 85 13.76 -25.47 9.80
N ILE A 86 13.06 -25.03 8.74
CA ILE A 86 13.04 -23.65 8.22
C ILE A 86 12.38 -22.73 9.26
N PRO A 87 13.01 -21.60 9.64
CA PRO A 87 12.41 -20.67 10.58
C PRO A 87 11.15 -20.04 9.97
N ILE A 88 10.15 -19.82 10.81
CA ILE A 88 8.87 -19.21 10.43
C ILE A 88 8.92 -17.71 10.69
N ARG A 89 8.24 -16.90 9.88
CA ARG A 89 8.44 -15.45 9.83
C ARG A 89 7.13 -14.67 9.86
N LEU A 90 7.14 -13.58 10.61
CA LEU A 90 6.15 -12.52 10.53
C LEU A 90 6.84 -11.16 10.30
N MET A 91 6.37 -10.37 9.34
CA MET A 91 6.87 -9.01 9.14
C MET A 91 6.13 -8.07 10.09
N PHE A 92 6.89 -7.18 10.74
CA PHE A 92 6.44 -6.27 11.76
C PHE A 92 6.74 -4.81 11.36
N GLN A 93 5.73 -3.95 11.35
CA GLN A 93 5.86 -2.52 11.02
C GLN A 93 5.29 -1.67 12.18
N PRO A 94 6.15 -0.99 12.97
CA PRO A 94 5.70 -0.12 14.05
C PRO A 94 5.02 1.14 13.52
N PHE A 95 4.11 1.71 14.32
CA PHE A 95 3.67 3.09 14.15
C PHE A 95 4.59 4.03 14.94
N GLY A 96 5.21 4.97 14.24
CA GLY A 96 6.11 5.92 14.89
C GLY A 96 7.46 5.35 15.33
N GLN A 97 8.11 6.07 16.24
CA GLN A 97 9.38 5.71 16.85
C GLN A 97 9.55 6.38 18.22
N ASN A 98 10.48 5.87 19.02
CA ASN A 98 10.88 6.36 20.35
C ASN A 98 9.74 6.38 21.39
N VAL A 99 8.72 5.55 21.19
CA VAL A 99 7.59 5.39 22.13
C VAL A 99 7.44 3.91 22.46
N TRP A 100 7.28 3.57 23.73
CA TRP A 100 6.95 2.19 24.13
C TRP A 100 5.51 1.85 23.71
N PHE A 101 5.33 0.66 23.15
CA PHE A 101 4.02 0.07 22.91
C PHE A 101 4.04 -1.41 23.29
N ARG A 102 2.88 -1.94 23.69
CA ARG A 102 2.67 -3.38 23.83
C ARG A 102 2.36 -3.97 22.47
N ALA A 103 3.02 -5.08 22.14
CA ALA A 103 2.70 -5.94 21.02
C ALA A 103 2.13 -7.25 21.54
N SER A 104 0.81 -7.41 21.46
CA SER A 104 0.13 -8.70 21.64
C SER A 104 -0.09 -9.32 20.25
N ILE A 105 0.79 -10.26 19.87
CA ILE A 105 0.87 -10.80 18.51
C ILE A 105 0.12 -12.14 18.46
N PRO A 106 -0.95 -12.27 17.65
CA PRO A 106 -1.64 -13.55 17.50
C PRO A 106 -0.75 -14.61 16.87
N LEU A 107 -0.55 -15.73 17.58
CA LEU A 107 0.35 -16.81 17.16
C LEU A 107 -0.13 -17.53 15.90
N GLN A 108 -1.44 -17.47 15.59
CA GLN A 108 -2.01 -18.04 14.37
C GLN A 108 -1.34 -17.51 13.09
N TYR A 109 -0.84 -16.27 13.08
CA TYR A 109 -0.22 -15.67 11.89
C TYR A 109 1.17 -16.24 11.59
N PHE A 110 1.78 -16.98 12.50
CA PHE A 110 2.97 -17.78 12.20
C PHE A 110 2.64 -19.13 11.55
N LYS A 111 1.38 -19.59 11.67
CA LYS A 111 0.92 -20.88 11.16
C LYS A 111 0.35 -20.81 9.75
N GLY A 112 -0.12 -19.65 9.31
CA GLY A 112 -0.66 -19.46 7.98
C GLY A 112 -1.24 -18.06 7.75
N MET A 113 -1.57 -17.78 6.49
CA MET A 113 -2.37 -16.61 6.12
C MET A 113 -3.80 -16.77 6.62
N ASP A 114 -4.47 -15.64 6.85
CA ASP A 114 -5.93 -15.70 6.95
C ASP A 114 -6.57 -15.79 5.55
N LYS A 115 -7.89 -16.01 5.55
CA LYS A 115 -8.70 -16.17 4.34
C LYS A 115 -9.61 -14.96 4.08
N SER A 116 -9.14 -13.74 4.35
CA SER A 116 -9.90 -12.50 4.20
C SER A 116 -9.23 -11.51 3.23
N GLY A 117 -9.92 -10.43 2.86
CA GLY A 117 -9.42 -9.40 1.93
C GLY A 117 -9.88 -9.58 0.47
N ASN A 118 -9.78 -8.51 -0.31
CA ASN A 118 -10.25 -8.46 -1.71
C ASN A 118 -9.15 -8.04 -2.70
N ASP A 119 -8.06 -7.49 -2.19
CA ASP A 119 -6.85 -7.06 -2.92
C ASP A 119 -5.62 -7.60 -2.18
N LEU A 120 -4.43 -7.46 -2.78
CA LEU A 120 -3.19 -8.01 -2.21
C LEU A 120 -2.92 -7.48 -0.81
N ALA A 121 -2.95 -6.16 -0.59
CA ALA A 121 -2.65 -5.55 0.70
C ALA A 121 -3.67 -5.96 1.78
N SER A 122 -4.96 -5.87 1.50
CA SER A 122 -6.00 -6.24 2.48
C SER A 122 -5.98 -7.74 2.81
N SER A 123 -5.53 -8.59 1.88
CA SER A 123 -5.46 -10.03 2.10
C SER A 123 -4.33 -10.50 3.00
N ILE A 124 -3.37 -9.63 3.33
CA ILE A 124 -2.10 -10.02 4.01
C ILE A 124 -1.75 -9.14 5.21
N ASN A 125 -2.26 -7.91 5.28
CA ASN A 125 -1.92 -6.95 6.33
C ASN A 125 -2.90 -6.99 7.51
N ARG A 126 -2.38 -7.09 8.74
CA ARG A 126 -3.18 -7.10 9.97
C ARG A 126 -2.77 -5.94 10.86
N ARG A 127 -3.69 -4.99 11.04
CA ARG A 127 -3.47 -3.81 11.88
C ARG A 127 -3.79 -4.04 13.35
N THR A 128 -3.11 -3.31 14.21
CA THR A 128 -3.43 -3.09 15.61
C THR A 128 -3.54 -1.57 15.87
N ASN A 129 -3.59 -1.14 17.14
CA ASN A 129 -3.61 0.29 17.47
C ASN A 129 -2.20 0.93 17.50
N SER A 130 -1.14 0.13 17.58
CA SER A 130 0.26 0.63 17.73
C SER A 130 1.25 0.09 16.69
N PHE A 131 0.86 -0.88 15.86
CA PHE A 131 1.65 -1.41 14.75
C PHE A 131 0.74 -2.16 13.74
N TRP A 132 1.34 -2.70 12.69
CA TRP A 132 0.69 -3.68 11.85
C TRP A 132 1.68 -4.77 11.39
N MET A 133 1.15 -5.87 10.88
CA MET A 133 1.90 -7.05 10.48
C MET A 133 1.57 -7.43 9.04
N SER A 134 2.56 -7.91 8.29
CA SER A 134 2.30 -8.58 7.00
C SER A 134 2.50 -10.08 7.15
N VAL A 135 1.47 -10.85 6.81
CA VAL A 135 1.37 -12.30 7.01
C VAL A 135 1.66 -13.02 5.69
N TRP A 136 2.94 -13.21 5.35
CA TRP A 136 3.38 -13.92 4.13
C TRP A 136 4.24 -15.18 4.38
N GLY A 137 4.56 -15.46 5.64
CA GLY A 137 5.39 -16.60 6.00
C GLY A 137 6.87 -16.39 5.67
N PRO A 138 7.70 -17.46 5.64
CA PRO A 138 7.34 -18.88 5.78
C PRO A 138 6.54 -19.21 7.04
N PHE A 139 5.63 -20.18 6.94
CA PHE A 139 4.73 -20.60 8.02
C PHE A 139 5.06 -22.00 8.52
N GLY A 140 4.58 -22.34 9.71
CA GLY A 140 4.70 -23.69 10.26
C GLY A 140 4.09 -23.81 11.65
N GLU A 141 4.15 -25.01 12.22
CA GLU A 141 3.74 -25.23 13.61
C GLU A 141 4.56 -24.40 14.61
N ILE A 142 4.08 -24.32 15.85
CA ILE A 142 4.70 -23.52 16.92
C ILE A 142 4.98 -24.39 18.16
N ASN A 143 5.18 -25.69 17.96
CA ASN A 143 5.29 -26.69 19.03
C ASN A 143 6.74 -27.04 19.44
N ALA A 144 7.75 -26.50 18.76
CA ALA A 144 9.16 -26.81 18.99
C ALA A 144 10.07 -25.59 18.75
N ILE A 145 9.73 -24.46 19.38
CA ILE A 145 10.50 -23.21 19.26
C ILE A 145 11.74 -23.26 20.17
N GLU A 146 12.89 -22.85 19.63
CA GLU A 146 14.17 -22.81 20.36
C GLU A 146 14.70 -21.38 20.57
N ALA A 147 14.38 -20.49 19.62
CA ALA A 147 14.85 -19.12 19.62
C ALA A 147 13.90 -18.20 18.85
N VAL A 148 13.95 -16.91 19.20
CA VAL A 148 13.30 -15.84 18.46
C VAL A 148 14.39 -14.95 17.86
N GLY A 149 14.34 -14.75 16.55
CA GLY A 149 15.18 -13.82 15.82
C GLY A 149 14.45 -12.53 15.51
N PHE A 150 15.13 -11.40 15.67
CA PHE A 150 14.70 -10.11 15.16
C PHE A 150 15.62 -9.77 13.99
N ALA A 151 15.07 -9.54 12.81
CA ALA A 151 15.86 -9.33 11.60
C ALA A 151 15.46 -8.06 10.86
N MET A 152 16.44 -7.26 10.46
CA MET A 152 16.23 -6.06 9.66
C MET A 152 17.11 -6.08 8.42
N THR A 153 16.50 -5.86 7.25
CA THR A 153 17.19 -5.74 5.96
C THR A 153 17.49 -4.28 5.67
N TYR A 154 18.71 -3.99 5.23
CA TYR A 154 19.23 -2.66 4.95
C TYR A 154 18.90 -1.63 6.05
N PRO A 155 19.29 -1.87 7.32
CA PRO A 155 19.11 -0.92 8.41
C PRO A 155 19.71 0.46 8.09
N ILE A 156 18.98 1.53 8.40
CA ILE A 156 19.44 2.92 8.23
C ILE A 156 19.89 3.50 9.58
N ASN A 157 21.12 4.01 9.64
CA ASN A 157 21.69 4.69 10.83
C ASN A 157 21.72 3.84 12.11
N LYS A 158 21.99 2.54 11.96
CA LYS A 158 22.08 1.57 13.06
C LYS A 158 20.89 1.62 14.02
N PRO A 159 19.66 1.40 13.53
CA PRO A 159 18.46 1.53 14.35
C PRO A 159 18.46 0.46 15.44
N THR A 160 17.69 0.71 16.49
CA THR A 160 17.61 -0.18 17.66
C THR A 160 16.17 -0.57 17.96
N VAL A 161 16.00 -1.82 18.39
CA VAL A 161 14.74 -2.33 18.96
C VAL A 161 15.01 -2.69 20.41
N GLU A 162 14.26 -2.08 21.32
CA GLU A 162 14.31 -2.38 22.75
C GLU A 162 13.12 -3.23 23.14
N LEU A 163 13.37 -4.26 23.95
CA LEU A 163 12.40 -5.27 24.33
C LEU A 163 12.39 -5.44 25.85
N ARG A 164 11.20 -5.61 26.40
CA ARG A 164 10.95 -6.12 27.76
C ARG A 164 9.60 -6.84 27.76
N GLY A 165 9.19 -7.42 28.87
CA GLY A 165 7.82 -7.93 28.94
C GLY A 165 7.54 -9.22 28.18
N ILE A 166 8.54 -9.94 27.66
CA ILE A 166 8.29 -11.05 26.73
C ILE A 166 7.69 -12.26 27.46
N HIS A 167 6.49 -12.68 27.05
CA HIS A 167 5.81 -13.87 27.56
C HIS A 167 4.76 -14.40 26.57
N LEU A 168 4.25 -15.60 26.81
CA LEU A 168 3.12 -16.17 26.06
C LEU A 168 1.83 -16.00 26.85
N SER A 169 0.74 -15.68 26.16
CA SER A 169 -0.58 -15.47 26.75
C SER A 169 -1.65 -16.34 26.09
N LYS A 170 -2.67 -16.71 26.87
CA LYS A 170 -3.85 -17.45 26.40
C LYS A 170 -4.98 -16.52 25.94
N GLN A 171 -4.82 -15.21 26.12
CA GLN A 171 -5.76 -14.19 25.71
C GLN A 171 -5.02 -13.02 25.04
N ASP A 172 -5.75 -12.21 24.28
CA ASP A 172 -5.22 -10.95 23.77
C ASP A 172 -5.06 -9.96 24.93
N GLU A 173 -3.87 -9.38 25.08
CA GLU A 173 -3.54 -8.42 26.13
C GLU A 173 -3.57 -6.96 25.65
N GLY A 174 -4.04 -6.76 24.42
CA GLY A 174 -4.12 -5.48 23.75
C GLY A 174 -2.78 -5.04 23.17
N SER A 175 -2.85 -4.33 22.06
CA SER A 175 -1.68 -3.77 21.38
C SER A 175 -1.79 -2.24 21.37
N GLU A 176 -1.24 -1.60 22.40
CA GLU A 176 -1.45 -0.18 22.71
C GLU A 176 -0.14 0.56 22.96
N PHE A 177 -0.13 1.88 22.75
CA PHE A 177 0.97 2.72 23.23
C PHE A 177 0.97 2.78 24.77
N LEU A 178 2.15 2.65 25.38
CA LEU A 178 2.34 2.60 26.83
C LEU A 178 2.84 3.92 27.43
N GLU A 179 3.35 4.81 26.58
CA GLU A 179 3.86 6.14 26.97
C GLU A 179 2.86 7.27 26.64
N LYS A 180 3.29 8.52 26.88
CA LYS A 180 2.41 9.70 26.85
C LYS A 180 1.65 9.85 25.53
N LEU A 181 0.33 9.88 25.66
CA LEU A 181 -0.59 10.41 24.66
C LEU A 181 -0.67 11.95 24.75
N PRO A 182 -0.95 12.66 23.65
CA PRO A 182 -1.21 12.12 22.31
C PRO A 182 0.07 11.77 21.55
N VAL A 183 0.02 10.69 20.75
CA VAL A 183 1.12 10.27 19.87
C VAL A 183 1.17 11.02 18.54
N LEU A 184 0.14 11.81 18.23
CA LEU A 184 0.09 12.74 17.10
C LEU A 184 -0.03 14.18 17.62
N ASN A 185 0.59 15.13 16.93
CA ASN A 185 0.35 16.56 17.17
C ASN A 185 -0.95 17.03 16.49
N GLU A 186 -1.31 18.31 16.63
CA GLU A 186 -2.52 18.89 16.03
C GLU A 186 -2.54 18.88 14.49
N PHE A 187 -1.41 18.58 13.84
CA PHE A 187 -1.23 18.46 12.39
C PHE A 187 -1.19 17.00 11.91
N ASN A 188 -1.55 16.03 12.76
CA ASN A 188 -1.47 14.59 12.47
C ASN A 188 -0.04 14.07 12.16
N GLN A 189 0.99 14.80 12.58
CA GLN A 189 2.38 14.36 12.49
C GLN A 189 2.78 13.62 13.77
N TRP A 190 3.67 12.63 13.67
CA TRP A 190 4.16 11.87 14.82
C TRP A 190 4.73 12.79 15.91
N ALA A 191 4.13 12.80 17.10
CA ALA A 191 4.44 13.78 18.15
C ALA A 191 5.86 13.61 18.71
N ALA A 192 6.30 12.37 18.92
CA ALA A 192 7.58 12.04 19.56
C ALA A 192 8.82 12.09 18.64
N GLY A 193 8.65 12.48 17.37
CA GLY A 193 9.76 12.72 16.44
C GLY A 193 10.07 14.20 16.26
N ASP A 194 11.28 14.52 15.84
CA ASP A 194 11.64 15.84 15.32
C ASP A 194 12.47 15.68 14.04
N TRP A 195 12.18 16.50 13.04
CA TRP A 195 12.81 16.41 11.73
C TRP A 195 12.77 17.76 11.01
N PRO A 196 13.68 18.00 10.05
CA PRO A 196 13.64 19.19 9.22
C PRO A 196 12.27 19.37 8.54
N GLY A 197 11.64 20.51 8.78
CA GLY A 197 10.34 20.83 8.19
C GLY A 197 9.12 20.30 8.93
N LYS A 198 9.24 19.68 10.12
CA LYS A 198 8.06 19.39 10.96
C LYS A 198 7.31 20.67 11.30
N ILE A 199 5.99 20.69 11.15
CA ILE A 199 5.17 21.89 11.38
C ILE A 199 5.06 22.15 12.88
N LYS A 200 5.37 23.40 13.27
CA LYS A 200 5.38 23.83 14.67
C LYS A 200 4.13 24.63 15.05
N ASN A 201 3.48 25.27 14.07
CA ASN A 201 2.25 26.03 14.27
C ASN A 201 1.58 26.35 12.93
N ARG A 202 0.33 26.85 12.99
CA ARG A 202 -0.49 27.13 11.81
C ARG A 202 0.10 28.24 10.93
N ALA A 203 0.68 29.28 11.53
CA ALA A 203 1.26 30.40 10.81
C ALA A 203 2.44 29.97 9.91
N GLN A 204 3.27 29.02 10.37
CA GLN A 204 4.30 28.40 9.54
C GLN A 204 3.69 27.72 8.31
N LEU A 205 2.70 26.85 8.51
CA LEU A 205 2.07 26.09 7.43
C LEU A 205 1.43 27.02 6.38
N ASP A 206 0.64 28.00 6.82
CA ASP A 206 -0.02 28.95 5.93
C ASP A 206 0.98 29.76 5.12
N LYS A 207 2.09 30.20 5.74
CA LYS A 207 3.16 30.91 5.04
C LYS A 207 3.82 30.03 3.98
N GLU A 208 4.17 28.79 4.31
CA GLU A 208 4.85 27.88 3.38
C GLU A 208 3.97 27.56 2.16
N LEU A 209 2.67 27.32 2.36
CA LEU A 209 1.71 27.09 1.27
C LEU A 209 1.50 28.35 0.41
N ALA A 210 1.42 29.53 1.03
CA ALA A 210 1.31 30.79 0.29
C ALA A 210 2.58 31.11 -0.52
N ASP A 211 3.77 30.80 0.03
CA ASP A 211 5.04 30.98 -0.65
C ASP A 211 5.26 29.96 -1.79
N GLU A 212 4.70 28.76 -1.69
CA GLU A 212 4.59 27.83 -2.82
C GLU A 212 3.67 28.39 -3.90
N ALA A 213 2.48 28.86 -3.53
CA ALA A 213 1.48 29.37 -4.47
C ALA A 213 2.03 30.50 -5.37
N LYS A 214 2.86 31.38 -4.81
CA LYS A 214 3.52 32.48 -5.54
C LYS A 214 4.53 32.01 -6.59
N LYS A 215 4.98 30.75 -6.56
CA LYS A 215 5.95 30.20 -7.52
C LYS A 215 5.28 29.66 -8.79
N PHE A 216 3.98 29.38 -8.75
CA PHE A 216 3.24 28.92 -9.92
C PHE A 216 3.10 30.05 -10.96
N GLY A 217 3.12 29.68 -12.23
CA GLY A 217 3.14 30.63 -13.35
C GLY A 217 4.54 30.89 -13.94
N ASN A 218 5.60 30.58 -13.19
CA ASN A 218 7.00 30.57 -13.70
C ASN A 218 7.39 29.19 -14.25
N ASN A 219 6.50 28.54 -15.01
CA ASN A 219 6.57 27.10 -15.26
C ASN A 219 7.72 26.68 -16.18
N ALA A 220 8.29 25.52 -15.86
CA ALA A 220 9.13 24.77 -16.79
C ALA A 220 8.30 24.40 -18.03
N ASP A 221 8.81 24.72 -19.22
CA ASP A 221 8.20 24.29 -20.48
C ASP A 221 8.53 22.82 -20.73
N PHE A 222 7.51 21.96 -20.57
CA PHE A 222 7.57 20.54 -20.93
C PHE A 222 7.18 20.27 -22.39
N ASN A 223 6.83 21.34 -23.14
CA ASN A 223 6.38 21.29 -24.52
C ASN A 223 5.10 20.44 -24.74
N TYR A 224 4.17 20.53 -23.79
CA TYR A 224 2.88 19.85 -23.85
C TYR A 224 1.79 20.74 -24.46
N CYS A 225 0.84 20.13 -25.16
CA CYS A 225 -0.45 20.72 -25.47
C CYS A 225 -1.36 20.73 -24.23
N ASP A 226 -2.55 21.31 -24.33
CA ASP A 226 -3.48 21.42 -23.20
C ASP A 226 -3.99 20.05 -22.68
N LEU A 227 -3.86 19.00 -23.51
CA LEU A 227 -4.21 17.62 -23.16
C LEU A 227 -3.01 16.82 -22.62
N GLY A 228 -1.82 17.43 -22.55
CA GLY A 228 -0.58 16.80 -22.06
C GLY A 228 0.26 16.09 -23.12
N GLY A 229 -0.17 16.06 -24.39
CA GLY A 229 0.58 15.46 -25.49
C GLY A 229 1.74 16.36 -25.97
N TYR A 230 2.79 15.76 -26.52
CA TYR A 230 4.00 16.47 -26.95
C TYR A 230 3.75 17.29 -28.23
N LYS A 231 3.78 18.63 -28.15
CA LYS A 231 3.45 19.56 -29.27
C LYS A 231 4.25 19.34 -30.55
N ASN A 232 5.49 18.86 -30.44
CA ASN A 232 6.37 18.64 -31.59
C ASN A 232 6.17 17.27 -32.27
N THR A 233 5.08 16.59 -31.97
CA THR A 233 4.76 15.26 -32.51
C THR A 233 3.37 15.28 -33.12
N GLN A 234 3.13 14.52 -34.19
CA GLN A 234 1.82 14.49 -34.83
C GLN A 234 1.56 13.12 -35.46
N ALA A 235 0.47 12.50 -35.03
CA ALA A 235 -0.20 11.34 -35.59
C ALA A 235 -1.63 11.72 -35.98
N LYS A 236 -2.44 10.75 -36.41
CA LYS A 236 -3.84 11.00 -36.77
C LYS A 236 -4.67 11.40 -35.54
N ALA A 237 -5.27 12.59 -35.57
CA ALA A 237 -6.24 13.05 -34.59
C ALA A 237 -7.59 12.32 -34.77
N THR A 238 -8.16 11.82 -33.68
CA THR A 238 -9.45 11.11 -33.68
C THR A 238 -10.47 11.71 -32.73
N GLY A 239 -10.10 12.74 -31.96
CA GLY A 239 -10.96 13.32 -30.92
C GLY A 239 -10.98 12.54 -29.60
N PHE A 240 -10.27 11.40 -29.52
CA PHE A 240 -10.18 10.55 -28.33
C PHE A 240 -8.77 10.02 -28.14
N PHE A 241 -8.41 9.69 -26.90
CA PHE A 241 -7.18 8.95 -26.62
C PHE A 241 -7.21 7.57 -27.27
N ARG A 242 -6.08 7.17 -27.85
CA ARG A 242 -5.89 5.83 -28.44
C ARG A 242 -4.45 5.38 -28.26
N VAL A 243 -4.15 4.14 -28.64
CA VAL A 243 -2.77 3.64 -28.68
C VAL A 243 -2.31 3.42 -30.13
N GLU A 244 -1.05 3.69 -30.40
CA GLU A 244 -0.41 3.49 -31.70
C GLU A 244 1.06 3.12 -31.53
N GLN A 245 1.56 2.25 -32.40
CA GLN A 245 3.00 2.02 -32.49
C GLN A 245 3.61 2.97 -33.52
N VAL A 246 4.56 3.79 -33.08
CA VAL A 246 5.32 4.73 -33.91
C VAL A 246 6.80 4.43 -33.72
N ASP A 247 7.52 4.18 -34.81
CA ASP A 247 8.94 3.83 -34.82
C ASP A 247 9.31 2.67 -33.86
N GLY A 248 8.45 1.65 -33.82
CA GLY A 248 8.65 0.46 -32.99
C GLY A 248 8.32 0.65 -31.50
N LYS A 249 7.88 1.84 -31.08
CA LYS A 249 7.49 2.17 -29.70
C LYS A 249 5.98 2.40 -29.59
N TRP A 250 5.37 1.93 -28.52
CA TRP A 250 3.96 2.19 -28.24
C TRP A 250 3.78 3.54 -27.59
N TRP A 251 2.83 4.31 -28.10
CA TRP A 251 2.43 5.60 -27.55
C TRP A 251 0.93 5.60 -27.28
N PHE A 252 0.52 6.39 -26.29
CA PHE A 252 -0.81 6.96 -26.39
C PHE A 252 -0.76 8.08 -27.43
N VAL A 253 -1.88 8.32 -28.10
CA VAL A 253 -2.08 9.48 -28.96
C VAL A 253 -3.24 10.26 -28.36
N ASP A 254 -3.01 11.55 -28.09
CA ASP A 254 -4.04 12.43 -27.55
C ASP A 254 -5.14 12.74 -28.60
N PRO A 255 -6.29 13.30 -28.18
CA PRO A 255 -7.37 13.69 -29.10
C PRO A 255 -6.95 14.59 -30.28
N HIS A 256 -5.91 15.40 -30.13
CA HIS A 256 -5.37 16.29 -31.15
C HIS A 256 -4.34 15.61 -32.07
N GLY A 257 -3.97 14.36 -31.77
CA GLY A 257 -3.00 13.58 -32.52
C GLY A 257 -1.56 13.68 -32.02
N HIS A 258 -1.27 14.32 -30.88
CA HIS A 258 0.09 14.33 -30.35
C HIS A 258 0.41 13.01 -29.64
N LEU A 259 1.67 12.57 -29.69
CA LEU A 259 2.15 11.46 -28.88
C LEU A 259 2.06 11.84 -27.40
N PHE A 260 1.77 10.85 -26.55
CA PHE A 260 1.49 11.05 -25.14
C PHE A 260 2.06 9.89 -24.31
N LEU A 261 2.66 10.23 -23.16
CA LEU A 261 3.00 9.29 -22.10
C LEU A 261 2.22 9.65 -20.84
N SER A 262 1.60 8.68 -20.20
CA SER A 262 0.77 8.89 -19.02
C SER A 262 1.61 8.87 -17.74
N THR A 263 2.01 10.04 -17.26
CA THR A 263 2.64 10.22 -15.95
C THR A 263 1.64 10.82 -14.99
N GLY A 264 1.37 10.11 -13.91
CA GLY A 264 0.31 10.46 -12.97
C GLY A 264 0.63 10.08 -11.54
N VAL A 265 -0.30 10.41 -10.66
CA VAL A 265 -0.24 10.06 -9.25
C VAL A 265 -1.62 9.63 -8.77
N ASN A 266 -1.66 8.49 -8.08
CA ASN A 266 -2.87 7.95 -7.50
C ASN A 266 -3.31 8.77 -6.26
N GLY A 267 -4.55 8.62 -5.81
CA GLY A 267 -5.03 9.20 -4.53
C GLY A 267 -5.23 10.72 -4.50
N ILE A 268 -5.37 11.39 -5.65
CA ILE A 268 -5.71 12.83 -5.70
C ILE A 268 -7.18 13.04 -5.29
N THR A 269 -7.44 14.03 -4.43
CA THR A 269 -8.82 14.45 -4.09
C THR A 269 -9.43 15.35 -5.18
N GLY A 270 -10.70 15.16 -5.52
CA GLY A 270 -11.48 16.09 -6.37
C GLY A 270 -11.14 16.12 -7.87
N GLY A 271 -10.25 15.25 -8.37
CA GLY A 271 -10.02 15.02 -9.80
C GLY A 271 -10.21 13.54 -10.13
N GLY A 272 -10.53 13.20 -11.37
CA GLY A 272 -10.89 11.86 -11.84
C GLY A 272 -9.78 10.79 -11.80
N GLY A 273 -9.01 10.72 -10.72
CA GLY A 273 -8.08 9.65 -10.35
C GLY A 273 -8.50 8.99 -9.04
N GLN A 274 -9.80 8.70 -8.88
CA GLN A 274 -10.30 7.97 -7.72
C GLN A 274 -9.98 6.47 -7.85
N THR A 275 -8.73 6.10 -7.58
CA THR A 275 -8.44 4.74 -7.11
C THR A 275 -8.97 4.64 -5.68
N ALA A 276 -10.24 4.26 -5.53
CA ALA A 276 -10.79 3.99 -4.21
C ALA A 276 -9.96 2.88 -3.54
N GLY A 277 -9.27 3.30 -2.48
CA GLY A 277 -8.25 2.58 -1.72
C GLY A 277 -7.68 3.51 -0.64
N ALA A 278 -7.55 4.80 -0.97
CA ALA A 278 -7.49 5.85 0.05
C ALA A 278 -8.90 6.08 0.60
N THR A 279 -9.26 5.42 1.71
CA THR A 279 -10.14 6.06 2.68
C THR A 279 -9.65 7.50 2.87
N PRO A 280 -10.53 8.52 2.89
CA PRO A 280 -10.12 9.85 3.35
C PRO A 280 -9.35 9.62 4.64
N ALA A 281 -8.10 10.09 4.72
CA ALA A 281 -7.29 9.98 5.92
C ALA A 281 -8.20 10.29 7.10
N ALA A 282 -8.30 9.34 8.04
CA ALA A 282 -9.15 9.45 9.21
C ALA A 282 -9.02 10.88 9.77
N ALA A 283 -10.15 11.62 9.75
CA ALA A 283 -10.29 13.00 10.19
C ALA A 283 -8.99 13.82 10.14
N THR A 284 -8.69 14.45 8.99
CA THR A 284 -7.83 15.64 9.04
C THR A 284 -8.50 16.60 10.03
N THR A 285 -7.85 16.85 11.16
CA THR A 285 -8.21 17.99 11.99
C THR A 285 -8.22 19.23 11.10
N ALA A 286 -9.13 20.19 11.36
CA ALA A 286 -9.21 21.43 10.57
C ALA A 286 -7.87 22.19 10.48
N ASN A 287 -6.93 21.88 11.38
CA ASN A 287 -5.61 22.50 11.45
C ASN A 287 -4.59 21.92 10.45
N ALA A 288 -4.72 20.66 10.03
CA ALA A 288 -3.76 19.99 9.14
C ALA A 288 -4.03 20.23 7.64
N ALA A 289 -5.29 20.48 7.27
CA ALA A 289 -5.69 20.64 5.88
C ALA A 289 -5.77 22.13 5.46
N PRO A 290 -5.33 22.48 4.24
CA PRO A 290 -5.76 23.72 3.60
C PRO A 290 -7.28 23.67 3.32
N SER A 291 -7.90 24.82 3.09
CA SER A 291 -9.30 24.84 2.65
C SER A 291 -9.43 24.10 1.31
N VAL A 292 -10.58 23.45 1.08
CA VAL A 292 -10.80 22.58 -0.10
C VAL A 292 -10.49 23.29 -1.42
N ASN A 293 -10.90 24.55 -1.56
CA ASN A 293 -10.65 25.33 -2.78
C ASN A 293 -9.16 25.61 -3.00
N ILE A 294 -8.41 25.89 -1.93
CA ILE A 294 -6.95 26.07 -2.00
C ILE A 294 -6.28 24.75 -2.37
N ALA A 295 -6.70 23.63 -1.77
CA ALA A 295 -6.15 22.31 -2.05
C ALA A 295 -6.31 21.92 -3.54
N VAL A 296 -7.50 22.15 -4.12
CA VAL A 296 -7.78 21.87 -5.53
C VAL A 296 -6.93 22.75 -6.46
N ALA A 297 -6.86 24.06 -6.19
CA ALA A 297 -6.08 25.00 -6.99
C ALA A 297 -4.56 24.69 -6.95
N LEU A 298 -4.03 24.34 -5.77
CA LEU A 298 -2.64 23.93 -5.60
C LEU A 298 -2.37 22.62 -6.35
N THR A 299 -3.26 21.63 -6.25
CA THR A 299 -3.09 20.33 -6.92
C THR A 299 -2.96 20.50 -8.44
N LYS A 300 -3.84 21.29 -9.07
CA LYS A 300 -3.73 21.58 -10.51
C LYS A 300 -2.39 22.20 -10.87
N SER A 301 -2.02 23.27 -10.17
CA SER A 301 -0.78 24.02 -10.42
C SER A 301 0.49 23.16 -10.17
N ARG A 302 0.44 22.27 -9.18
CA ARG A 302 1.50 21.29 -8.90
C ARG A 302 1.65 20.31 -10.05
N LEU A 303 0.57 19.63 -10.45
CA LEU A 303 0.64 18.66 -11.54
C LEU A 303 1.14 19.31 -12.85
N GLU A 304 0.75 20.54 -13.14
CA GLU A 304 1.24 21.30 -14.30
C GLU A 304 2.74 21.62 -14.16
N SER A 305 3.15 22.24 -13.04
CA SER A 305 4.54 22.63 -12.81
C SER A 305 5.49 21.45 -12.61
N TRP A 306 4.97 20.25 -12.29
CA TRP A 306 5.76 19.02 -12.11
C TRP A 306 5.82 18.18 -13.39
N GLY A 307 5.12 18.59 -14.46
CA GLY A 307 5.13 17.90 -15.76
C GLY A 307 4.40 16.56 -15.77
N MET A 308 3.52 16.31 -14.78
CA MET A 308 2.62 15.15 -14.80
C MET A 308 1.61 15.37 -15.92
N THR A 309 1.24 14.37 -16.70
CA THR A 309 0.31 14.51 -17.84
C THR A 309 -1.11 14.03 -17.52
N THR A 310 -1.27 13.20 -16.49
CA THR A 310 -2.53 12.51 -16.17
C THR A 310 -2.95 12.75 -14.71
N GLY A 311 -4.25 12.95 -14.51
CA GLY A 311 -4.87 13.21 -13.22
C GLY A 311 -5.10 14.70 -12.96
N GLY A 312 -6.11 15.01 -12.13
CA GLY A 312 -6.47 16.38 -11.76
C GLY A 312 -7.49 17.04 -12.69
N GLN A 313 -7.97 18.22 -12.29
CA GLN A 313 -9.02 18.94 -13.01
C GLN A 313 -8.51 19.49 -14.35
N GLY A 314 -9.27 19.24 -15.43
CA GLY A 314 -8.97 19.75 -16.79
C GLY A 314 -7.84 19.04 -17.51
N ARG A 315 -7.53 17.80 -17.13
CA ARG A 315 -6.43 16.99 -17.68
C ARG A 315 -6.91 15.61 -18.10
N ALA A 316 -6.07 14.87 -18.83
CA ALA A 316 -6.31 13.45 -19.08
C ALA A 316 -6.60 12.72 -17.77
N ASN A 317 -7.67 11.94 -17.70
CA ASN A 317 -8.11 11.27 -16.48
C ASN A 317 -8.38 9.78 -16.73
N ILE A 318 -8.24 8.97 -15.67
CA ILE A 318 -8.48 7.53 -15.70
C ILE A 318 -9.47 7.18 -14.62
N LEU A 319 -10.56 6.52 -15.00
CA LEU A 319 -11.59 6.11 -14.07
C LEU A 319 -11.46 4.64 -13.72
N MET A 320 -11.97 4.29 -12.54
CA MET A 320 -12.08 2.91 -12.10
C MET A 320 -13.53 2.50 -12.22
N LEU A 321 -13.85 1.52 -13.06
CA LEU A 321 -15.20 0.98 -13.12
C LEU A 321 -15.53 0.30 -11.78
N ARG A 322 -16.66 0.67 -11.18
CA ARG A 322 -17.14 0.08 -9.92
C ARG A 322 -18.55 -0.48 -10.10
N TRP A 323 -18.88 -1.49 -9.32
CA TRP A 323 -20.24 -2.01 -9.20
C TRP A 323 -20.44 -2.52 -7.77
N PRO A 324 -21.69 -2.74 -7.33
CA PRO A 324 -21.97 -3.31 -6.02
C PRO A 324 -21.25 -4.66 -5.85
N GLN A 325 -20.42 -4.77 -4.81
CA GLN A 325 -19.71 -6.00 -4.46
C GLN A 325 -20.47 -6.71 -3.34
N ASN A 326 -20.77 -8.00 -3.52
CA ASN A 326 -21.30 -8.84 -2.44
C ASN A 326 -20.16 -9.58 -1.75
N ARG A 327 -19.78 -9.10 -0.55
CA ARG A 327 -18.66 -9.67 0.22
C ARG A 327 -18.90 -11.10 0.70
N GLU A 328 -20.15 -11.52 0.86
CA GLU A 328 -20.47 -12.89 1.30
C GLU A 328 -20.27 -13.93 0.18
N SER A 329 -20.27 -13.49 -1.08
CA SER A 329 -20.10 -14.32 -2.28
C SER A 329 -18.87 -13.91 -3.10
N THR A 330 -17.89 -13.28 -2.46
CA THR A 330 -16.59 -12.94 -3.05
C THR A 330 -15.48 -13.70 -2.32
N PHE A 331 -14.65 -14.41 -3.07
CA PHE A 331 -13.64 -15.32 -2.54
C PHE A 331 -12.25 -14.87 -3.00
N LEU A 332 -11.50 -14.20 -2.13
CA LEU A 332 -10.21 -13.56 -2.45
C LEU A 332 -10.29 -12.71 -3.74
N GLY A 333 -11.28 -11.81 -3.79
CA GLY A 333 -11.51 -10.93 -4.93
C GLY A 333 -12.19 -11.59 -6.15
N LEU A 334 -12.45 -12.90 -6.16
CA LEU A 334 -13.23 -13.56 -7.20
C LEU A 334 -14.73 -13.56 -6.84
N PRO A 335 -15.60 -12.81 -7.55
CA PRO A 335 -17.02 -12.74 -7.24
C PRO A 335 -17.78 -13.98 -7.75
N ASP A 336 -19.08 -14.05 -7.48
CA ASP A 336 -19.98 -15.07 -8.04
C ASP A 336 -20.25 -14.85 -9.55
N VAL A 337 -19.23 -15.06 -10.37
CA VAL A 337 -19.22 -14.72 -11.81
C VAL A 337 -20.22 -15.50 -12.65
N TYR A 338 -20.71 -16.64 -12.15
CA TYR A 338 -21.71 -17.47 -12.85
C TYR A 338 -23.15 -17.07 -12.51
N ALA A 339 -23.38 -16.18 -11.55
CA ALA A 339 -24.71 -15.65 -11.27
C ALA A 339 -25.13 -14.61 -12.32
N GLU A 340 -26.39 -14.66 -12.75
CA GLU A 340 -26.95 -13.62 -13.64
C GLU A 340 -26.90 -12.23 -13.00
N GLU A 341 -27.06 -12.16 -11.68
CA GLU A 341 -27.03 -10.92 -10.92
C GLU A 341 -25.68 -10.20 -11.06
N PHE A 342 -24.57 -10.93 -11.09
CA PHE A 342 -23.26 -10.35 -11.33
C PHE A 342 -23.21 -9.61 -12.67
N ALA A 343 -23.63 -10.28 -13.75
CA ALA A 343 -23.65 -9.67 -15.09
C ALA A 343 -24.62 -8.46 -15.16
N LYS A 344 -25.80 -8.55 -14.54
CA LYS A 344 -26.77 -7.45 -14.48
C LYS A 344 -26.21 -6.24 -13.74
N ASN A 345 -25.56 -6.45 -12.59
CA ASN A 345 -24.97 -5.37 -11.79
C ASN A 345 -23.82 -4.68 -12.53
N VAL A 346 -22.97 -5.46 -13.22
CA VAL A 346 -21.89 -4.91 -14.05
C VAL A 346 -22.45 -4.11 -15.23
N ASP A 347 -23.43 -4.64 -15.97
CA ASP A 347 -24.04 -3.94 -17.12
C ASP A 347 -24.71 -2.62 -16.69
N LEU A 348 -25.49 -2.63 -15.61
CA LEU A 348 -26.13 -1.43 -15.07
C LEU A 348 -25.10 -0.37 -14.64
N SER A 349 -24.03 -0.81 -13.98
CA SER A 349 -22.98 0.07 -13.50
C SER A 349 -22.16 0.66 -14.64
N ALA A 350 -21.88 -0.14 -15.67
CA ALA A 350 -21.21 0.30 -16.89
C ALA A 350 -22.09 1.31 -17.66
N ASN A 351 -23.39 1.05 -17.85
CA ASN A 351 -24.31 2.02 -18.45
C ASN A 351 -24.23 3.38 -17.74
N THR A 352 -24.38 3.37 -16.42
CA THR A 352 -24.41 4.59 -15.60
C THR A 352 -23.08 5.36 -15.66
N GLN A 353 -21.95 4.67 -15.58
CA GLN A 353 -20.63 5.32 -15.48
C GLN A 353 -20.00 5.65 -16.83
N CYS A 354 -20.20 4.79 -17.83
CA CYS A 354 -19.59 4.89 -19.15
C CYS A 354 -20.41 5.78 -20.09
N SER A 355 -21.73 5.61 -20.16
CA SER A 355 -22.55 6.40 -21.10
C SER A 355 -22.54 7.90 -20.80
N ALA A 356 -22.35 8.29 -19.54
CA ALA A 356 -22.21 9.70 -19.16
C ALA A 356 -20.90 10.35 -19.62
N ARG A 357 -19.92 9.55 -20.07
CA ARG A 357 -18.54 10.00 -20.38
C ARG A 357 -18.02 9.56 -21.74
N LYS A 358 -18.82 8.82 -22.51
CA LYS A 358 -18.44 8.27 -23.82
C LYS A 358 -17.94 9.30 -24.84
N ASP A 359 -18.27 10.57 -24.64
CA ASP A 359 -17.89 11.70 -25.51
C ASP A 359 -16.90 12.67 -24.81
N ASP A 360 -16.38 12.34 -23.62
CA ASP A 360 -15.43 13.17 -22.87
C ASP A 360 -14.00 13.01 -23.44
N PRO A 361 -13.44 14.01 -24.16
CA PRO A 361 -12.11 13.87 -24.76
C PRO A 361 -10.98 13.84 -23.73
N LEU A 362 -11.24 14.20 -22.46
CA LEU A 362 -10.25 14.12 -21.38
C LEU A 362 -10.18 12.73 -20.75
N LEU A 363 -11.14 11.85 -21.03
CA LEU A 363 -11.09 10.49 -20.50
C LEU A 363 -10.08 9.67 -21.31
N LEU A 364 -9.05 9.17 -20.64
CA LEU A 364 -8.08 8.27 -21.26
C LEU A 364 -8.64 6.85 -21.33
N GLY A 365 -9.32 6.41 -20.27
CA GLY A 365 -9.94 5.10 -20.22
C GLY A 365 -10.34 4.64 -18.82
N TYR A 366 -10.68 3.35 -18.73
CA TYR A 366 -11.15 2.71 -17.51
C TYR A 366 -10.20 1.60 -17.06
N PHE A 367 -9.77 1.63 -15.81
CA PHE A 367 -9.43 0.40 -15.11
C PHE A 367 -10.71 -0.39 -14.80
N ILE A 368 -10.61 -1.71 -14.72
CA ILE A 368 -11.76 -2.59 -14.44
C ILE A 368 -11.63 -3.40 -13.13
N GLY A 369 -10.48 -3.36 -12.48
CA GLY A 369 -10.26 -3.88 -11.14
C GLY A 369 -8.86 -3.50 -10.63
N ASN A 370 -8.46 -4.09 -9.51
CA ASN A 370 -7.15 -3.87 -8.91
C ASN A 370 -6.68 -5.15 -8.21
N GLU A 371 -5.49 -5.63 -8.57
CA GLU A 371 -4.72 -6.66 -7.86
C GLU A 371 -5.52 -7.86 -7.31
N PRO A 372 -6.13 -8.70 -8.17
CA PRO A 372 -6.80 -9.90 -7.71
C PRO A 372 -5.82 -10.82 -6.93
N PRO A 373 -6.06 -11.13 -5.64
CA PRO A 373 -5.05 -11.76 -4.77
C PRO A 373 -5.03 -13.29 -4.83
N TRP A 374 -5.78 -13.91 -5.73
CA TRP A 374 -6.00 -15.36 -5.78
C TRP A 374 -4.96 -16.14 -6.58
N ASP A 375 -4.09 -15.49 -7.36
CA ASP A 375 -3.07 -16.17 -8.17
C ASP A 375 -2.07 -16.91 -7.26
N GLY A 376 -1.86 -18.20 -7.52
CA GLY A 376 -1.12 -19.10 -6.63
C GLY A 376 -1.88 -19.57 -5.38
N ARG A 377 -3.13 -19.13 -5.19
CA ARG A 377 -4.04 -19.51 -4.09
C ARG A 377 -5.31 -20.18 -4.59
N GLU A 378 -5.30 -20.76 -5.79
CA GLU A 378 -6.52 -21.28 -6.43
C GLU A 378 -7.18 -22.39 -5.62
N SER A 379 -6.39 -23.27 -5.00
CA SER A 379 -6.93 -24.31 -4.11
C SER A 379 -7.66 -23.71 -2.91
N GLU A 380 -7.12 -22.64 -2.33
CA GLU A 380 -7.75 -21.95 -1.21
C GLU A 380 -9.05 -21.27 -1.62
N VAL A 381 -9.07 -20.61 -2.78
CA VAL A 381 -10.30 -20.05 -3.35
C VAL A 381 -11.36 -21.13 -3.54
N THR A 382 -10.99 -22.30 -4.09
CA THR A 382 -11.95 -23.39 -4.27
C THR A 382 -12.46 -23.96 -2.94
N ASP A 383 -11.61 -24.07 -1.91
CA ASP A 383 -12.06 -24.47 -0.58
C ASP A 383 -13.06 -23.46 -0.02
N MET A 384 -12.76 -22.17 -0.12
CA MET A 384 -13.66 -21.10 0.33
C MET A 384 -15.01 -21.15 -0.41
N ILE A 385 -15.02 -21.36 -1.73
CA ILE A 385 -16.24 -21.51 -2.52
C ILE A 385 -17.05 -22.73 -2.05
N LEU A 386 -16.39 -23.88 -1.84
CA LEU A 386 -17.06 -25.14 -1.46
C LEU A 386 -17.63 -25.10 -0.04
N SER A 387 -16.91 -24.47 0.91
CA SER A 387 -17.35 -24.31 2.30
C SER A 387 -18.28 -23.11 2.51
N GLY A 388 -18.32 -22.18 1.55
CA GLY A 388 -19.09 -20.94 1.63
C GLY A 388 -20.58 -21.10 1.34
N PRO A 389 -21.32 -19.98 1.23
CA PRO A 389 -22.74 -19.99 0.93
C PRO A 389 -23.02 -20.63 -0.45
N LYS A 390 -24.25 -21.15 -0.62
CA LYS A 390 -24.69 -21.69 -1.90
C LYS A 390 -24.79 -20.57 -2.94
N THR A 391 -23.88 -20.60 -3.90
CA THR A 391 -23.77 -19.63 -5.02
C THR A 391 -23.85 -20.33 -6.37
N ALA A 392 -24.01 -19.57 -7.46
CA ALA A 392 -23.95 -20.13 -8.80
C ALA A 392 -22.54 -20.68 -9.10
N THR A 393 -21.50 -19.97 -8.67
CA THR A 393 -20.10 -20.37 -8.78
C THR A 393 -19.81 -21.64 -7.97
N GLN A 394 -20.34 -21.78 -6.76
CA GLN A 394 -20.20 -23.04 -6.00
C GLN A 394 -20.85 -24.21 -6.73
N THR A 395 -22.07 -24.02 -7.25
CA THR A 395 -22.77 -25.06 -8.00
C THR A 395 -21.95 -25.48 -9.22
N ARG A 396 -21.45 -24.50 -9.97
CA ARG A 396 -20.62 -24.73 -11.15
C ARG A 396 -19.28 -25.40 -10.81
N LEU A 397 -18.66 -25.07 -9.67
CA LEU A 397 -17.44 -25.71 -9.20
C LEU A 397 -17.68 -27.19 -8.86
N LYS A 398 -18.75 -27.50 -8.14
CA LYS A 398 -19.12 -28.89 -7.81
C LYS A 398 -19.35 -29.73 -9.06
N GLU A 399 -20.04 -29.18 -10.06
CA GLU A 399 -20.23 -29.82 -11.37
C GLU A 399 -18.91 -30.01 -12.12
N PHE A 400 -18.04 -28.99 -12.13
CA PHE A 400 -16.78 -29.01 -12.86
C PHE A 400 -15.79 -30.04 -12.28
N LEU A 401 -15.69 -30.14 -10.96
CA LEU A 401 -14.84 -31.13 -10.30
C LEU A 401 -15.43 -32.54 -10.41
N GLY A 402 -16.76 -32.68 -10.30
CA GLY A 402 -17.43 -33.98 -10.34
C GLY A 402 -16.83 -34.94 -9.29
N GLN A 403 -16.37 -36.10 -9.74
CA GLN A 403 -15.68 -37.09 -8.88
C GLN A 403 -14.15 -36.89 -8.80
N ALA A 404 -13.58 -35.97 -9.56
CA ALA A 404 -12.14 -35.74 -9.63
C ALA A 404 -11.79 -34.35 -9.08
N ASP A 405 -11.45 -34.27 -7.80
CA ASP A 405 -10.94 -33.05 -7.18
C ASP A 405 -9.41 -33.10 -7.03
N ASN A 406 -8.70 -32.22 -7.74
CA ASN A 406 -7.24 -32.10 -7.63
C ASN A 406 -6.78 -30.66 -7.92
N PRO A 407 -5.55 -30.28 -7.51
CA PRO A 407 -5.04 -28.91 -7.64
C PRO A 407 -5.05 -28.36 -9.08
N LYS A 408 -4.82 -29.21 -10.09
CA LYS A 408 -4.83 -28.80 -11.50
C LYS A 408 -6.22 -28.38 -11.95
N LEU A 409 -7.25 -29.16 -11.60
CA LEU A 409 -8.64 -28.84 -11.93
C LEU A 409 -9.12 -27.61 -11.16
N ARG A 410 -8.74 -27.46 -9.89
CA ARG A 410 -9.04 -26.26 -9.10
C ARG A 410 -8.46 -25.00 -9.73
N LYS A 411 -7.18 -25.02 -10.10
CA LYS A 411 -6.53 -23.92 -10.84
C LYS A 411 -7.23 -23.62 -12.16
N GLN A 412 -7.55 -24.65 -12.95
CA GLN A 412 -8.27 -24.49 -14.21
C GLN A 412 -9.64 -23.83 -14.01
N PHE A 413 -10.38 -24.21 -12.97
CA PHE A 413 -11.68 -23.63 -12.67
C PHE A 413 -11.57 -22.14 -12.33
N VAL A 414 -10.65 -21.78 -11.45
CA VAL A 414 -10.42 -20.38 -11.03
C VAL A 414 -10.02 -19.52 -12.23
N LEU A 415 -9.11 -20.01 -13.08
CA LEU A 415 -8.75 -19.32 -14.33
C LEU A 415 -9.95 -19.16 -15.28
N ASN A 416 -10.78 -20.18 -15.44
CA ASN A 416 -11.99 -20.09 -16.28
C ASN A 416 -12.99 -19.07 -15.71
N ALA A 417 -13.18 -19.05 -14.39
CA ALA A 417 -14.03 -18.07 -13.71
C ALA A 417 -13.49 -16.65 -13.89
N PHE A 418 -12.17 -16.45 -13.81
CA PHE A 418 -11.56 -15.15 -14.05
C PHE A 418 -11.68 -14.70 -15.52
N VAL A 419 -11.51 -15.61 -16.49
CA VAL A 419 -11.76 -15.27 -17.91
C VAL A 419 -13.21 -14.84 -18.11
N LYS A 420 -14.18 -15.53 -17.48
CA LYS A 420 -15.60 -15.13 -17.52
C LYS A 420 -15.84 -13.75 -16.89
N TYR A 421 -15.19 -13.46 -15.76
CA TYR A 421 -15.21 -12.14 -15.15
C TYR A 421 -14.76 -11.06 -16.13
N LEU A 422 -13.59 -11.26 -16.76
CA LEU A 422 -13.03 -10.30 -17.72
C LEU A 422 -13.97 -10.10 -18.91
N ASP A 423 -14.49 -11.19 -19.47
CA ASP A 423 -15.42 -11.15 -20.61
C ASP A 423 -16.66 -10.28 -20.31
N ILE A 424 -17.30 -10.51 -19.15
CA ILE A 424 -18.49 -9.75 -18.72
C ILE A 424 -18.15 -8.26 -18.56
N VAL A 425 -17.08 -7.95 -17.85
CA VAL A 425 -16.75 -6.55 -17.51
C VAL A 425 -16.25 -5.79 -18.73
N CYS A 426 -15.34 -6.37 -19.52
CA CYS A 426 -14.81 -5.77 -20.73
C CYS A 426 -15.91 -5.52 -21.77
N THR A 427 -16.81 -6.48 -21.98
CA THR A 427 -17.94 -6.34 -22.91
C THR A 427 -18.89 -5.24 -22.47
N ALA A 428 -19.20 -5.14 -21.18
CA ALA A 428 -20.07 -4.09 -20.65
C ALA A 428 -19.47 -2.69 -20.86
N VAL A 429 -18.17 -2.50 -20.61
CA VAL A 429 -17.50 -1.20 -20.88
C VAL A 429 -17.63 -0.84 -22.36
N LYS A 430 -17.23 -1.73 -23.28
CA LYS A 430 -17.25 -1.45 -24.72
C LYS A 430 -18.65 -1.25 -25.29
N LYS A 431 -19.67 -1.89 -24.70
CA LYS A 431 -21.08 -1.69 -25.06
C LYS A 431 -21.54 -0.25 -24.85
N TYR A 432 -21.14 0.38 -23.74
CA TYR A 432 -21.63 1.70 -23.35
C TYR A 432 -20.66 2.85 -23.63
N ASP A 433 -19.38 2.53 -23.86
CA ASP A 433 -18.34 3.46 -24.27
C ASP A 433 -17.33 2.78 -25.23
N PRO A 434 -17.61 2.82 -26.54
CA PRO A 434 -16.73 2.22 -27.55
C PRO A 434 -15.49 3.08 -27.86
N ASN A 435 -15.48 4.36 -27.45
CA ASN A 435 -14.42 5.32 -27.80
C ASN A 435 -13.23 5.21 -26.85
N HIS A 436 -13.48 4.99 -25.56
CA HIS A 436 -12.42 4.98 -24.55
C HIS A 436 -11.75 3.61 -24.36
N LEU A 437 -10.52 3.67 -23.85
CA LEU A 437 -9.66 2.50 -23.69
C LEU A 437 -10.06 1.68 -22.45
N ASN A 438 -10.02 0.36 -22.59
CA ASN A 438 -9.94 -0.55 -21.45
C ASN A 438 -8.48 -0.68 -21.03
N LEU A 439 -8.16 -0.18 -19.85
CA LEU A 439 -6.80 -0.08 -19.30
C LEU A 439 -6.43 -1.28 -18.42
N GLY A 440 -7.27 -2.31 -18.38
CA GLY A 440 -7.00 -3.55 -17.65
C GLY A 440 -7.28 -3.48 -16.16
N ILE A 441 -6.71 -4.43 -15.43
CA ILE A 441 -7.09 -4.76 -14.04
C ILE A 441 -5.98 -4.50 -13.01
N ARG A 442 -4.89 -3.84 -13.41
CA ARG A 442 -3.76 -3.51 -12.53
C ARG A 442 -3.26 -4.77 -11.80
N PHE A 443 -2.75 -5.73 -12.56
CA PHE A 443 -2.22 -6.96 -11.94
C PHE A 443 -1.10 -6.59 -10.96
N GLY A 444 -1.19 -7.10 -9.74
CA GLY A 444 -0.19 -6.87 -8.68
C GLY A 444 0.57 -8.14 -8.33
N GLY A 445 1.63 -7.98 -7.52
CA GLY A 445 2.54 -9.07 -7.19
C GLY A 445 3.33 -9.55 -8.43
N PRO A 446 3.88 -10.78 -8.42
CA PRO A 446 4.48 -11.41 -9.59
C PRO A 446 3.48 -12.38 -10.25
N PRO A 447 2.60 -11.94 -11.19
CA PRO A 447 1.53 -12.80 -11.67
C PRO A 447 2.09 -13.94 -12.54
N SER A 448 1.41 -15.08 -12.48
CA SER A 448 1.72 -16.27 -13.27
C SER A 448 1.53 -16.02 -14.77
N ASP A 449 2.25 -16.77 -15.59
CA ASP A 449 2.19 -16.61 -17.04
C ASP A 449 0.78 -16.89 -17.59
N GLU A 450 0.03 -17.82 -16.98
CA GLU A 450 -1.35 -18.11 -17.34
C GLU A 450 -2.27 -16.92 -17.06
N VAL A 451 -2.14 -16.28 -15.90
CA VAL A 451 -2.91 -15.07 -15.55
C VAL A 451 -2.54 -13.91 -16.47
N LEU A 452 -1.25 -13.64 -16.69
CA LEU A 452 -0.82 -12.56 -17.59
C LEU A 452 -1.37 -12.71 -19.01
N ARG A 453 -1.44 -13.93 -19.55
CA ARG A 453 -1.99 -14.18 -20.90
C ARG A 453 -3.44 -13.77 -21.04
N THR A 454 -4.22 -13.73 -19.95
CA THR A 454 -5.60 -13.23 -19.96
C THR A 454 -5.68 -11.73 -20.24
N GLY A 455 -4.61 -10.98 -19.96
CA GLY A 455 -4.55 -9.53 -20.21
C GLY A 455 -4.58 -9.14 -21.69
N ARG A 456 -4.53 -10.11 -22.62
CA ARG A 456 -4.68 -9.87 -24.07
C ARG A 456 -6.03 -9.25 -24.47
N VAL A 457 -7.04 -9.33 -23.61
CA VAL A 457 -8.39 -8.80 -23.88
C VAL A 457 -8.45 -7.28 -23.76
N PHE A 458 -7.47 -6.65 -23.12
CA PHE A 458 -7.44 -5.21 -22.88
C PHE A 458 -6.89 -4.44 -24.09
N ASP A 459 -7.21 -3.15 -24.18
CA ASP A 459 -6.54 -2.26 -25.12
C ASP A 459 -5.12 -1.95 -24.61
N VAL A 460 -5.00 -1.73 -23.29
CA VAL A 460 -3.76 -1.51 -22.54
C VAL A 460 -3.73 -2.47 -21.35
N CYS A 461 -2.62 -3.17 -21.14
CA CYS A 461 -2.45 -4.02 -19.97
C CYS A 461 -1.80 -3.22 -18.84
N SER A 462 -2.50 -3.09 -17.69
CA SER A 462 -1.94 -2.43 -16.51
C SER A 462 -1.40 -3.41 -15.48
N VAL A 463 -0.28 -3.02 -14.87
CA VAL A 463 0.43 -3.79 -13.83
C VAL A 463 0.96 -2.85 -12.75
N ASN A 464 0.87 -3.26 -11.49
CA ASN A 464 1.47 -2.58 -10.36
C ASN A 464 2.83 -3.21 -10.09
N ILE A 465 3.90 -2.42 -10.08
CA ILE A 465 5.27 -2.94 -10.02
C ILE A 465 6.06 -2.20 -8.94
N TYR A 466 6.13 -2.80 -7.76
CA TYR A 466 6.90 -2.31 -6.63
C TYR A 466 8.31 -2.92 -6.63
N GLU A 467 9.20 -2.32 -7.41
CA GLU A 467 10.59 -2.74 -7.63
C GLU A 467 11.53 -1.52 -7.70
N TYR A 468 12.84 -1.73 -7.59
CA TYR A 468 13.82 -0.69 -7.95
C TYR A 468 13.96 -0.54 -9.47
N ASP A 469 13.82 -1.64 -10.20
CA ASP A 469 13.87 -1.70 -11.66
C ASP A 469 12.63 -2.45 -12.20
N PRO A 470 11.72 -1.79 -12.93
CA PRO A 470 10.50 -2.44 -13.41
C PRO A 470 10.68 -3.21 -14.73
N THR A 471 11.84 -3.08 -15.39
CA THR A 471 11.98 -3.44 -16.80
C THR A 471 11.70 -4.91 -17.08
N LYS A 472 12.16 -5.81 -16.20
CA LYS A 472 11.94 -7.26 -16.33
C LYS A 472 10.47 -7.63 -16.38
N LEU A 473 9.65 -7.03 -15.51
CA LEU A 473 8.22 -7.36 -15.44
C LEU A 473 7.45 -6.68 -16.58
N VAL A 474 7.77 -5.43 -16.93
CA VAL A 474 7.17 -4.75 -18.09
C VAL A 474 7.40 -5.54 -19.38
N ASP A 475 8.64 -5.96 -19.64
CA ASP A 475 9.00 -6.75 -20.81
C ASP A 475 8.32 -8.13 -20.82
N LYS A 476 8.26 -8.81 -19.67
CA LYS A 476 7.51 -10.08 -19.53
C LYS A 476 6.03 -9.91 -19.89
N VAL A 477 5.37 -8.91 -19.31
CA VAL A 477 3.93 -8.67 -19.51
C VAL A 477 3.65 -8.27 -20.96
N TYR A 478 4.49 -7.41 -21.55
CA TYR A 478 4.38 -7.04 -22.96
C TYR A 478 4.44 -8.26 -23.88
N ARG A 479 5.42 -9.16 -23.68
CA ARG A 479 5.54 -10.39 -24.49
C ARG A 479 4.38 -11.35 -24.33
N LEU A 480 3.87 -11.54 -23.11
CA LEU A 480 2.82 -12.53 -22.84
C LEU A 480 1.42 -12.05 -23.26
N THR A 481 1.18 -10.75 -23.17
CA THR A 481 -0.13 -10.15 -23.48
C THR A 481 -0.22 -9.67 -24.93
N GLY A 482 0.91 -9.26 -25.53
CA GLY A 482 0.93 -8.55 -26.80
C GLY A 482 0.32 -7.14 -26.73
N ARG A 483 0.13 -6.59 -25.53
CA ARG A 483 -0.52 -5.30 -25.30
C ARG A 483 0.46 -4.28 -24.73
N PRO A 484 0.33 -3.00 -25.07
CA PRO A 484 1.16 -1.96 -24.45
C PRO A 484 0.82 -1.80 -22.96
N ILE A 485 1.78 -1.33 -22.19
CA ILE A 485 1.85 -1.48 -20.73
C ILE A 485 1.78 -0.13 -20.03
N LEU A 486 0.82 -0.01 -19.12
CA LEU A 486 0.73 1.09 -18.17
C LEU A 486 1.10 0.59 -16.77
N ILE A 487 2.13 1.18 -16.15
CA ILE A 487 2.42 0.88 -14.74
C ILE A 487 1.40 1.63 -13.87
N GLY A 488 0.50 0.90 -13.24
CA GLY A 488 -0.62 1.45 -12.49
C GLY A 488 -0.24 2.03 -11.13
N GLU A 489 0.72 1.39 -10.46
CA GLU A 489 1.28 1.80 -9.18
C GLU A 489 2.77 1.47 -9.13
N PHE A 490 3.54 2.40 -8.58
CA PHE A 490 4.86 2.16 -8.02
C PHE A 490 5.16 3.22 -6.96
N HIS A 491 6.05 2.90 -6.03
CA HIS A 491 6.62 3.89 -5.12
C HIS A 491 7.96 3.43 -4.56
N ILE A 492 8.68 4.38 -4.00
CA ILE A 492 9.83 4.17 -3.15
C ILE A 492 9.67 5.15 -1.98
N GLY A 493 9.73 4.67 -0.74
CA GLY A 493 9.53 5.50 0.44
C GLY A 493 10.71 5.46 1.39
N VAL A 494 10.67 6.30 2.42
CA VAL A 494 11.76 6.46 3.39
C VAL A 494 11.20 6.19 4.79
N PRO A 495 11.82 5.33 5.62
CA PRO A 495 11.35 5.11 6.98
C PRO A 495 11.72 6.30 7.87
N ALA A 496 10.92 7.36 7.82
CA ALA A 496 11.14 8.64 8.49
C ALA A 496 9.82 9.25 8.97
N ASN A 497 9.90 10.28 9.83
CA ASN A 497 8.74 11.07 10.27
C ASN A 497 7.62 10.26 10.97
N GLY A 498 7.95 9.07 11.48
CA GLY A 498 7.01 8.13 12.09
C GLY A 498 6.28 7.21 11.11
N LEU A 499 6.69 7.23 9.84
CA LEU A 499 6.12 6.45 8.74
C LEU A 499 7.11 5.38 8.27
N GLY A 500 6.58 4.24 7.84
CA GLY A 500 7.36 3.19 7.21
C GLY A 500 7.78 3.56 5.78
N ALA A 501 8.75 2.84 5.22
CA ALA A 501 9.21 3.06 3.84
C ALA A 501 8.21 2.59 2.76
N GLY A 502 7.19 1.80 3.15
CA GLY A 502 6.36 1.05 2.23
C GLY A 502 7.05 -0.17 1.65
N LEU A 503 6.59 -0.61 0.48
CA LEU A 503 7.09 -1.82 -0.20
C LEU A 503 8.55 -1.72 -0.65
N VAL A 504 9.02 -0.56 -1.13
CA VAL A 504 10.40 -0.33 -1.60
C VAL A 504 11.05 0.79 -0.78
N GLN A 505 12.26 0.54 -0.26
CA GLN A 505 12.95 1.46 0.65
C GLN A 505 14.02 2.30 -0.06
N ALA A 506 14.00 3.61 0.16
CA ALA A 506 15.14 4.50 -0.02
C ALA A 506 15.73 4.87 1.35
N LYS A 507 17.04 5.13 1.36
CA LYS A 507 17.79 5.54 2.54
C LYS A 507 17.32 6.90 3.09
N ASP A 508 17.05 7.84 2.18
CA ASP A 508 16.64 9.21 2.49
C ASP A 508 15.83 9.82 1.32
N GLN A 509 15.36 11.06 1.47
CA GLN A 509 14.53 11.71 0.44
C GLN A 509 15.31 11.99 -0.86
N ALA A 510 16.63 12.16 -0.81
CA ALA A 510 17.44 12.36 -2.01
C ALA A 510 17.53 11.05 -2.81
N GLU A 511 17.81 9.94 -2.15
CA GLU A 511 17.81 8.59 -2.76
C GLU A 511 16.41 8.19 -3.24
N ARG A 512 15.34 8.66 -2.59
CA ARG A 512 13.95 8.50 -3.06
C ARG A 512 13.76 9.16 -4.43
N GLY A 513 14.28 10.38 -4.61
CA GLY A 513 14.29 11.09 -5.89
C GLY A 513 15.12 10.36 -6.96
N VAL A 514 16.31 9.87 -6.62
CA VAL A 514 17.14 9.02 -7.52
C VAL A 514 16.34 7.81 -8.00
N GLY A 515 15.66 7.13 -7.07
CA GLY A 515 14.85 5.95 -7.34
C GLY A 515 13.70 6.24 -8.30
N TYR A 516 12.97 7.35 -8.11
CA TYR A 516 11.93 7.78 -9.04
C TYR A 516 12.48 7.94 -10.46
N ARG A 517 13.59 8.67 -10.61
CA ARG A 517 14.17 8.95 -11.93
C ARG A 517 14.61 7.68 -12.63
N TYR A 518 15.35 6.84 -11.91
CA TYR A 518 15.83 5.56 -12.42
C TYR A 518 14.65 4.71 -12.87
N TYR A 519 13.67 4.50 -12.00
CA TYR A 519 12.51 3.66 -12.27
C TYR A 519 11.77 4.08 -13.55
N VAL A 520 11.39 5.36 -13.65
CA VAL A 520 10.53 5.84 -14.75
C VAL A 520 11.32 5.95 -16.05
N GLU A 521 12.56 6.46 -16.04
CA GLU A 521 13.37 6.56 -17.27
C GLU A 521 13.75 5.15 -17.78
N GLN A 522 14.06 4.19 -16.90
CA GLN A 522 14.32 2.80 -17.28
C GLN A 522 13.09 2.15 -17.92
N ALA A 523 11.90 2.30 -17.30
CA ALA A 523 10.65 1.82 -17.89
C ALA A 523 10.38 2.46 -19.26
N ALA A 524 10.56 3.78 -19.37
CA ALA A 524 10.37 4.52 -20.61
C ALA A 524 11.32 4.10 -21.73
N SER A 525 12.46 3.47 -21.44
CA SER A 525 13.33 2.93 -22.49
C SER A 525 12.70 1.74 -23.25
N LEU A 526 11.68 1.08 -22.69
CA LEU A 526 11.07 -0.13 -23.26
C LEU A 526 10.04 0.18 -24.34
N PRO A 527 9.91 -0.66 -25.39
CA PRO A 527 8.96 -0.44 -26.48
C PRO A 527 7.50 -0.57 -26.09
N GLY A 528 7.19 -1.36 -25.06
CA GLY A 528 5.82 -1.55 -24.58
C GLY A 528 5.35 -0.49 -23.59
N PHE A 529 6.17 0.46 -23.17
CA PHE A 529 5.82 1.40 -22.10
C PHE A 529 4.89 2.52 -22.57
N LEU A 530 3.83 2.80 -21.81
CA LEU A 530 2.92 3.91 -22.06
C LEU A 530 2.89 4.96 -20.93
N GLY A 531 3.42 4.63 -19.76
CA GLY A 531 3.31 5.49 -18.59
C GLY A 531 3.53 4.78 -17.26
N ALA A 532 3.68 5.57 -16.21
CA ALA A 532 3.80 5.10 -14.84
C ALA A 532 3.13 6.07 -13.87
N HIS A 533 2.37 5.51 -12.93
CA HIS A 533 1.61 6.28 -11.95
C HIS A 533 2.15 6.03 -10.54
N TRP A 534 2.57 7.12 -9.89
CA TRP A 534 3.09 7.08 -8.52
C TRP A 534 1.99 6.76 -7.51
N PHE A 535 2.28 5.92 -6.53
CA PHE A 535 1.41 5.68 -5.38
C PHE A 535 2.07 6.31 -4.14
N THR A 536 1.62 7.46 -3.64
CA THR A 536 0.35 8.15 -3.93
C THR A 536 0.49 9.66 -3.71
N TRP A 537 -0.60 10.43 -3.82
CA TRP A 537 -0.56 11.89 -3.70
C TRP A 537 -0.01 12.33 -2.34
N ARG A 538 -0.58 11.81 -1.25
CA ARG A 538 -0.26 12.15 0.13
C ARG A 538 0.35 10.96 0.85
N ASP A 539 1.24 11.21 1.82
CA ASP A 539 1.63 10.18 2.77
C ASP A 539 0.41 9.53 3.42
N GLU A 540 0.55 8.27 3.78
CA GLU A 540 -0.49 7.57 4.54
C GLU A 540 -0.53 8.08 5.99
N PRO A 541 -1.64 7.85 6.71
CA PRO A 541 -1.72 8.20 8.13
C PRO A 541 -0.64 7.49 8.95
N VAL A 542 -0.03 8.22 9.89
CA VAL A 542 1.00 7.67 10.81
C VAL A 542 0.51 6.44 11.58
N LEU A 543 -0.78 6.43 11.96
CA LEU A 543 -1.43 5.32 12.69
C LEU A 543 -2.13 4.30 11.77
N GLY A 544 -1.74 4.28 10.50
CA GLY A 544 -2.22 3.32 9.52
C GLY A 544 -3.54 3.70 8.85
N ARG A 545 -3.70 3.29 7.58
CA ARG A 545 -5.00 3.22 6.91
C ARG A 545 -5.76 1.95 7.31
N GLY A 546 -6.89 1.66 6.66
CA GLY A 546 -7.81 0.59 7.07
C GLY A 546 -7.21 -0.82 7.26
N ASP A 547 -6.14 -1.15 6.55
CA ASP A 547 -5.39 -2.43 6.66
C ASP A 547 -4.08 -2.29 7.47
N GLY A 548 -3.73 -1.08 7.91
CA GLY A 548 -2.58 -0.79 8.76
C GLY A 548 -1.45 -0.04 8.06
N GLU A 549 -1.39 0.03 6.73
CA GLU A 549 -0.25 0.67 6.06
C GLU A 549 -0.08 2.16 6.47
N ASN A 550 1.16 2.55 6.76
CA ASN A 550 1.53 3.84 7.33
C ASN A 550 2.78 4.43 6.63
N TYR A 551 2.76 4.48 5.31
CA TYR A 551 3.94 4.71 4.48
C TYR A 551 4.26 6.18 4.16
N ASN A 552 5.56 6.50 4.10
CA ASN A 552 6.11 7.75 3.59
C ASN A 552 6.30 7.68 2.07
N ILE A 553 5.18 7.68 1.37
CA ILE A 553 5.11 7.46 -0.08
C ILE A 553 4.32 8.57 -0.80
N GLY A 554 3.98 9.67 -0.13
CA GLY A 554 3.32 10.82 -0.74
C GLY A 554 4.26 11.66 -1.61
N LEU A 555 3.74 12.27 -2.68
CA LEU A 555 4.38 13.45 -3.27
C LEU A 555 4.33 14.64 -2.30
N VAL A 556 3.29 14.69 -1.46
CA VAL A 556 3.14 15.64 -0.35
C VAL A 556 3.01 14.92 0.99
N ASP A 557 3.42 15.58 2.07
CA ASP A 557 3.25 15.08 3.44
C ASP A 557 1.78 15.24 3.93
N VAL A 558 1.49 14.78 5.15
CA VAL A 558 0.16 14.90 5.77
C VAL A 558 -0.36 16.35 5.86
N THR A 559 0.54 17.34 5.86
CA THR A 559 0.23 18.78 5.90
C THR A 559 0.15 19.42 4.51
N ASP A 560 0.14 18.62 3.44
CA ASP A 560 0.05 19.07 2.05
C ASP A 560 1.32 19.77 1.54
N ARG A 561 2.47 19.52 2.17
CA ARG A 561 3.75 20.10 1.74
C ARG A 561 4.52 19.14 0.83
N PRO A 562 5.00 19.60 -0.34
CA PRO A 562 5.72 18.72 -1.26
C PRO A 562 7.08 18.25 -0.74
N TYR A 563 7.41 16.99 -1.01
CA TYR A 563 8.78 16.48 -0.87
C TYR A 563 9.66 17.01 -1.99
N LYS A 564 10.47 18.02 -1.69
CA LYS A 564 11.28 18.75 -2.68
C LYS A 564 12.14 17.84 -3.54
N GLU A 565 12.88 16.91 -2.93
CA GLU A 565 13.79 16.00 -3.63
C GLU A 565 13.05 15.13 -4.65
N LEU A 566 11.88 14.61 -4.27
CA LEU A 566 11.04 13.79 -5.14
C LEU A 566 10.40 14.61 -6.27
N VAL A 567 9.91 15.81 -5.96
CA VAL A 567 9.29 16.71 -6.95
C VAL A 567 10.29 17.20 -7.99
N GLU A 568 11.50 17.59 -7.56
CA GLU A 568 12.54 18.02 -8.51
C GLU A 568 13.04 16.85 -9.37
N ALA A 569 13.12 15.64 -8.80
CA ALA A 569 13.35 14.42 -9.57
C ALA A 569 12.26 14.17 -10.63
N ALA A 570 10.98 14.29 -10.26
CA ALA A 570 9.86 14.11 -11.18
C ALA A 570 9.89 15.13 -12.32
N LYS A 571 10.14 16.41 -12.03
CA LYS A 571 10.32 17.47 -13.05
C LYS A 571 11.46 17.12 -14.01
N ALA A 572 12.62 16.72 -13.48
CA ALA A 572 13.79 16.38 -14.29
C ALA A 572 13.50 15.21 -15.23
N THR A 573 12.81 14.17 -14.72
CA THR A 573 12.39 13.01 -15.52
C THR A 573 11.38 13.40 -16.59
N ASN A 574 10.27 14.06 -16.22
CA ASN A 574 9.18 14.40 -17.15
C ASN A 574 9.66 15.26 -18.33
N LYS A 575 10.62 16.16 -18.08
CA LYS A 575 11.25 16.99 -19.13
C LYS A 575 11.99 16.18 -20.21
N ARG A 576 12.43 14.96 -19.89
CA ARG A 576 13.26 14.11 -20.75
C ARG A 576 12.52 12.94 -21.39
N LEU A 577 11.30 12.63 -20.94
CA LEU A 577 10.65 11.36 -21.28
C LEU A 577 10.40 11.15 -22.78
N LEU A 578 10.06 12.19 -23.53
CA LEU A 578 9.92 12.09 -24.98
C LEU A 578 11.20 11.55 -25.64
N ASP A 579 12.34 12.15 -25.31
CA ASP A 579 13.62 11.80 -25.93
C ASP A 579 14.16 10.46 -25.41
N VAL A 580 13.92 10.12 -24.14
CA VAL A 580 14.24 8.80 -23.60
C VAL A 580 13.42 7.71 -24.30
N HIS A 581 12.10 7.87 -24.39
CA HIS A 581 11.22 6.85 -24.97
C HIS A 581 11.43 6.71 -26.49
N SER A 582 11.70 7.81 -27.18
CA SER A 582 12.08 7.83 -28.60
C SER A 582 13.50 7.28 -28.86
N GLY A 583 14.27 6.96 -27.82
CA GLY A 583 15.63 6.44 -27.94
C GLY A 583 16.69 7.46 -28.36
N LYS A 584 16.39 8.76 -28.31
CA LYS A 584 17.33 9.84 -28.66
C LYS A 584 18.39 10.06 -27.58
N ILE A 585 18.04 9.82 -26.32
CA ILE A 585 18.97 9.91 -25.17
C ILE A 585 18.83 8.66 -24.29
N PRO A 586 19.90 8.25 -23.59
CA PRO A 586 19.82 7.12 -22.66
C PRO A 586 19.02 7.49 -21.39
N PRO A 587 18.38 6.50 -20.74
CA PRO A 587 17.72 6.70 -19.46
C PRO A 587 18.72 7.03 -18.35
N PHE A 588 18.25 7.72 -17.31
CA PHE A 588 19.01 7.96 -16.08
C PHE A 588 19.41 6.63 -15.40
N ASN A 589 20.71 6.47 -15.10
CA ASN A 589 21.30 5.18 -14.75
C ASN A 589 21.86 5.08 -13.31
N LEU A 590 21.69 6.11 -12.48
CA LEU A 590 22.07 6.02 -11.06
C LEU A 590 20.96 5.30 -10.28
N ARG A 591 21.31 4.19 -9.62
CA ARG A 591 20.39 3.44 -8.76
C ARG A 591 20.34 4.05 -7.36
N ALA A 592 19.13 4.06 -6.79
CA ALA A 592 18.92 4.47 -5.41
C ALA A 592 19.56 3.49 -4.42
N LYS A 593 19.92 4.01 -3.25
CA LYS A 593 20.35 3.22 -2.09
C LYS A 593 19.19 3.03 -1.11
N ALA A 594 19.10 1.83 -0.53
CA ALA A 594 18.17 1.51 0.56
C ALA A 594 18.79 1.78 1.94
N SER A 595 20.12 1.69 2.06
CA SER A 595 20.93 2.10 3.21
C SER A 595 22.37 2.43 2.79
N GLU A 596 23.27 2.66 3.73
CA GLU A 596 24.71 2.78 3.42
C GLU A 596 25.29 1.53 2.75
N ALA A 597 24.67 0.36 2.94
CA ALA A 597 25.06 -0.89 2.32
C ALA A 597 24.56 -1.05 0.87
N GLY A 598 23.98 0.00 0.28
CA GLY A 598 23.41 -0.02 -1.07
C GLY A 598 21.91 -0.34 -1.07
N ALA A 599 21.44 -1.00 -2.13
CA ALA A 599 20.07 -1.48 -2.26
C ALA A 599 20.08 -2.93 -2.77
N PRO A 600 19.06 -3.74 -2.45
CA PRO A 600 18.94 -5.06 -3.04
C PRO A 600 18.60 -4.96 -4.53
N VAL A 601 18.77 -6.06 -5.25
CA VAL A 601 18.32 -6.14 -6.66
C VAL A 601 16.81 -5.96 -6.74
N SER A 602 16.08 -6.64 -5.85
CA SER A 602 14.63 -6.59 -5.66
C SER A 602 14.31 -6.48 -4.17
N PRO A 603 13.28 -5.72 -3.75
CA PRO A 603 12.86 -5.65 -2.35
C PRO A 603 12.25 -6.97 -1.84
N TRP A 604 12.02 -7.94 -2.73
CA TRP A 604 11.38 -9.21 -2.41
C TRP A 604 12.34 -10.38 -2.15
N GLY A 605 13.65 -10.17 -2.36
CA GLY A 605 14.69 -11.14 -1.98
C GLY A 605 14.84 -12.38 -2.88
N TYR A 606 14.34 -12.32 -4.12
CA TYR A 606 14.48 -13.38 -5.14
C TYR A 606 15.75 -13.25 -5.99
#